data_AF-A0A946UMY8-F1
#
_entry.id   AF-A0A946UMY8-F1
#
_cell.length_a   1.000
_cell.length_b   1.000
_cell.length_c   1.000
_cell.angle_alpha   90.00
_cell.angle_beta   90.00
_cell.angle_gamma   90.00
#
_symmetry.space_group_name_H-M   'P 1'
#
loop_
_entity.id
_entity.type
_entity.pdbx_description
1 polymer ?
#
loop_
_entity_poly.entity_id
_entity_poly.type
_entity_poly.pdbx_seq_one_letter_code
_entity_poly.pdbx_strand_id
1 'polypeptide(L)'
;LRTGRERSASATIEKNDIKSMVRSLREGRPVWYAPDQSYNLKQSAVLPFFGVPAMTNTATSSLARLGRAHVLPYFPRRLASGRYELTIIPALSDFPSGDAEADTRRIVEILEERVRLNPEQYYWIHRKYKNLPDGMPDYYADLDAWK
;
A
#
# COMPACT_ATOMS: atom_id res chain seq x y z
N LEU A 1 -0.57 -29.05 -8.23
CA LEU A 1 0.71 -28.30 -8.38
C LEU A 1 0.53 -26.96 -7.69
N ARG A 2 1.22 -26.73 -6.55
CA ARG A 2 1.17 -25.44 -5.85
C ARG A 2 1.91 -24.38 -6.70
N THR A 3 1.21 -23.39 -7.24
CA THR A 3 1.79 -22.43 -8.20
C THR A 3 2.29 -21.17 -7.51
N GLY A 4 3.39 -20.60 -8.01
CA GLY A 4 3.88 -19.26 -7.62
C GLY A 4 4.04 -19.06 -6.10
N ARG A 5 3.10 -18.30 -5.50
CA ARG A 5 3.10 -17.82 -4.12
C ARG A 5 3.03 -18.94 -3.07
N GLU A 6 2.36 -20.04 -3.39
CA GLU A 6 2.19 -21.18 -2.46
C GLU A 6 3.50 -21.97 -2.20
N ARG A 7 4.57 -21.64 -2.93
CA ARG A 7 5.92 -22.17 -2.67
C ARG A 7 6.65 -21.41 -1.57
N SER A 8 6.25 -20.17 -1.29
CA SER A 8 6.97 -19.26 -0.37
C SER A 8 6.07 -18.70 0.74
N ALA A 9 4.75 -18.89 0.65
CA ALA A 9 3.79 -18.52 1.67
C ALA A 9 3.05 -19.76 2.18
N SER A 10 2.68 -19.77 3.46
CA SER A 10 1.89 -20.84 4.07
C SER A 10 0.45 -20.91 3.55
N ALA A 11 -0.08 -19.77 3.10
CA ALA A 11 -1.40 -19.64 2.49
C ALA A 11 -1.47 -18.37 1.62
N THR A 12 -2.40 -18.37 0.67
CA THR A 12 -2.85 -17.17 -0.04
C THR A 12 -4.20 -16.76 0.54
N ILE A 13 -4.41 -15.45 0.72
CA ILE A 13 -5.67 -14.90 1.22
C ILE A 13 -6.24 -14.00 0.13
N GLU A 14 -7.50 -14.23 -0.24
CA GLU A 14 -8.19 -13.38 -1.20
C GLU A 14 -8.31 -11.95 -0.67
N LYS A 15 -8.12 -10.95 -1.54
CA LYS A 15 -8.06 -9.54 -1.11
C LYS A 15 -9.32 -9.04 -0.38
N ASN A 16 -10.47 -9.64 -0.68
CA ASN A 16 -11.76 -9.30 -0.07
C ASN A 16 -12.07 -10.14 1.18
N ASP A 17 -11.25 -11.15 1.49
CA ASP A 17 -11.41 -11.99 2.68
C ASP A 17 -10.71 -11.38 3.90
N ILE A 18 -11.25 -10.24 4.32
CA ILE A 18 -10.76 -9.48 5.47
C ILE A 18 -10.82 -10.32 6.76
N LYS A 19 -11.80 -11.22 6.89
CA LYS A 19 -11.95 -12.09 8.06
C LYS A 19 -10.76 -13.04 8.18
N SER A 20 -10.36 -13.68 7.09
CA SER A 20 -9.19 -14.57 7.09
C SER A 20 -7.87 -13.83 7.30
N MET A 21 -7.74 -12.61 6.77
CA MET A 21 -6.57 -11.76 7.07
C MET A 21 -6.47 -11.45 8.56
N VAL A 22 -7.56 -10.96 9.17
CA VAL A 22 -7.60 -10.61 10.61
C VAL A 22 -7.35 -11.84 11.47
N ARG A 23 -7.94 -12.99 11.12
CA ARG A 23 -7.69 -14.25 11.82
C ARG A 23 -6.20 -14.63 11.78
N SER A 24 -5.58 -14.56 10.60
CA SER A 24 -4.16 -14.90 10.45
C SER A 24 -3.26 -14.01 11.31
N LEU A 25 -3.53 -12.69 11.32
CA LEU A 25 -2.82 -11.75 12.18
C LEU A 25 -2.98 -12.07 13.67
N ARG A 26 -4.20 -12.39 14.12
CA ARG A 26 -4.48 -12.78 15.51
C ARG A 26 -3.84 -14.10 15.93
N GLU A 27 -3.57 -14.99 14.97
CA GLU A 27 -2.81 -16.22 15.17
C GLU A 27 -1.28 -15.99 15.19
N GLY A 28 -0.83 -14.72 15.15
CA GLY A 28 0.58 -14.36 15.16
C GLY A 28 1.29 -14.59 13.82
N ARG A 29 0.54 -14.78 12.73
CA ARG A 29 1.11 -15.00 11.39
C ARG A 29 1.35 -13.67 10.69
N PRO A 30 2.54 -13.46 10.09
CA PRO A 30 2.77 -12.32 9.22
C PRO A 30 1.83 -12.34 8.01
N VAL A 31 1.23 -11.20 7.70
CA VAL A 31 0.45 -11.00 6.47
C VAL A 31 1.15 -9.94 5.62
N TRP A 32 1.45 -10.32 4.38
CA TRP A 32 1.95 -9.40 3.38
C TRP A 32 0.79 -8.59 2.79
N TYR A 33 0.87 -7.27 2.84
CA TYR A 33 -0.18 -6.36 2.38
C TYR A 33 0.43 -5.18 1.61
N ALA A 34 -0.04 -4.96 0.38
CA ALA A 34 0.38 -3.85 -0.48
C ALA A 34 -0.74 -2.80 -0.60
N PRO A 35 -0.69 -1.68 0.14
CA PRO A 35 -1.80 -0.73 0.25
C PRO A 35 -1.74 0.43 -0.76
N ASP A 36 -0.71 0.52 -1.58
CA ASP A 36 -0.32 1.76 -2.28
C ASP A 36 -1.06 2.03 -3.59
N GLN A 37 -1.94 1.13 -4.02
CA GLN A 37 -2.79 1.34 -5.19
C GLN A 37 -4.08 2.08 -4.84
N SER A 38 -4.53 2.91 -5.77
CA SER A 38 -5.83 3.59 -5.70
C SER A 38 -7.00 2.66 -6.04
N TYR A 39 -8.03 2.67 -5.20
CA TYR A 39 -9.26 1.90 -5.35
C TYR A 39 -10.50 2.75 -4.97
N ASN A 40 -11.60 2.53 -5.70
CA ASN A 40 -12.92 3.10 -5.37
C ASN A 40 -13.61 2.23 -4.32
N LEU A 41 -13.12 2.27 -3.09
CA LEU A 41 -13.69 1.49 -1.99
C LEU A 41 -14.25 2.41 -0.92
N LYS A 42 -15.16 1.85 -0.12
CA LYS A 42 -15.72 2.46 1.10
C LYS A 42 -14.67 2.82 2.16
N GLN A 43 -13.41 2.45 1.95
CA GLN A 43 -12.28 2.67 2.87
C GLN A 43 -11.13 3.35 2.14
N SER A 44 -11.44 4.47 1.50
CA SER A 44 -10.45 5.31 0.82
C SER A 44 -10.67 6.76 1.23
N ALA A 45 -9.59 7.53 1.28
CA ALA A 45 -9.60 8.97 1.51
C ALA A 45 -8.80 9.68 0.41
N VAL A 46 -9.11 10.96 0.16
CA VAL A 46 -8.28 11.80 -0.70
C VAL A 46 -7.09 12.28 0.15
N LEU A 47 -5.91 11.73 -0.14
CA LEU A 47 -4.66 12.10 0.53
C LEU A 47 -3.63 12.48 -0.54
N PRO A 48 -2.74 13.46 -0.27
CA PRO A 48 -1.71 13.83 -1.21
C PRO A 48 -0.70 12.70 -1.37
N PHE A 49 -0.34 12.37 -2.62
CA PHE A 49 0.82 11.57 -2.97
C PHE A 49 1.70 12.42 -3.88
N PHE A 50 2.92 12.73 -3.42
CA PHE A 50 3.80 13.75 -3.98
C PHE A 50 3.13 15.12 -4.13
N GLY A 51 2.31 15.50 -3.14
CA GLY A 51 1.57 16.77 -3.14
C GLY A 51 0.35 16.80 -4.06
N VAL A 52 0.12 15.78 -4.87
CA VAL A 52 -1.05 15.67 -5.77
C VAL A 52 -2.16 14.88 -5.09
N PRO A 53 -3.40 15.37 -5.04
CA PRO A 53 -4.54 14.63 -4.49
C PRO A 53 -4.69 13.24 -5.14
N ALA A 54 -4.78 12.19 -4.33
CA ALA A 54 -4.96 10.82 -4.79
C ALA A 54 -5.93 10.05 -3.90
N MET A 55 -6.82 9.26 -4.51
CA MET A 55 -7.64 8.28 -3.78
C MET A 55 -6.74 7.19 -3.19
N THR A 56 -6.65 7.13 -1.87
CA THR A 56 -5.72 6.26 -1.14
C THR A 56 -6.46 5.37 -0.15
N ASN A 57 -6.14 4.08 -0.14
CA ASN A 57 -6.77 3.06 0.71
C ASN A 57 -6.34 3.21 2.17
N THR A 58 -7.31 3.29 3.09
CA THR A 58 -7.09 3.45 4.54
C THR A 58 -7.14 2.14 5.32
N ALA A 59 -7.31 1.00 4.64
CA ALA A 59 -7.54 -0.30 5.26
C ALA A 59 -6.38 -0.81 6.14
N THR A 60 -5.13 -0.36 5.92
CA THR A 60 -3.99 -0.77 6.75
C THR A 60 -4.21 -0.46 8.23
N SER A 61 -4.74 0.73 8.55
CA SER A 61 -5.08 1.12 9.92
C SER A 61 -6.12 0.16 10.54
N SER A 62 -7.18 -0.14 9.79
CA SER A 62 -8.24 -1.06 10.24
C SER A 62 -7.74 -2.49 10.40
N LEU A 63 -6.93 -3.00 9.47
CA LEU A 63 -6.35 -4.35 9.55
C LEU A 63 -5.43 -4.49 10.76
N ALA A 64 -4.55 -3.52 11.00
CA ALA A 64 -3.67 -3.50 12.16
C ALA A 64 -4.48 -3.50 13.47
N ARG A 65 -5.52 -2.66 13.56
CA ARG A 65 -6.40 -2.56 14.74
C ARG A 65 -7.14 -3.86 15.00
N LEU A 66 -7.82 -4.40 13.99
CA LEU A 66 -8.63 -5.61 14.13
C LEU A 66 -7.75 -6.85 14.36
N GLY A 67 -6.60 -6.91 13.71
CA GLY A 67 -5.61 -7.97 13.82
C GLY A 67 -4.76 -7.91 15.08
N ARG A 68 -4.76 -6.79 15.83
CA ARG A 68 -3.81 -6.52 16.93
C ARG A 68 -2.36 -6.72 16.49
N ALA A 69 -2.03 -6.18 15.32
CA ALA A 69 -0.78 -6.43 14.64
C ALA A 69 0.07 -5.17 14.53
N HIS A 70 1.39 -5.34 14.62
CA HIS A 70 2.34 -4.32 14.25
C HIS A 70 2.43 -4.20 12.72
N VAL A 71 2.65 -2.97 12.23
CA VAL A 71 2.89 -2.70 10.81
C VAL A 71 4.37 -2.46 10.60
N LEU A 72 5.00 -3.32 9.80
CA LEU A 72 6.40 -3.20 9.40
C LEU A 72 6.47 -2.81 7.92
N PRO A 73 6.85 -1.57 7.60
CA PRO A 73 7.06 -1.18 6.21
C PRO A 73 8.29 -1.89 5.65
N TYR A 74 8.15 -2.45 4.45
CA TYR A 74 9.20 -3.20 3.78
C TYR A 74 9.31 -2.74 2.32
N PHE A 75 10.54 -2.61 1.81
CA PHE A 75 10.82 -2.04 0.50
C PHE A 75 11.84 -2.91 -0.25
N PRO A 76 11.40 -3.63 -1.31
CA PRO A 76 12.31 -4.34 -2.20
C PRO A 76 12.90 -3.36 -3.22
N ARG A 77 14.21 -3.45 -3.43
CA ARG A 77 14.95 -2.66 -4.44
C ARG A 77 15.76 -3.60 -5.32
N ARG A 78 15.64 -3.46 -6.64
CA ARG A 78 16.47 -4.18 -7.61
C ARG A 78 17.80 -3.45 -7.78
N LEU A 79 18.90 -4.19 -7.67
CA LEU A 79 20.25 -3.69 -7.88
C LEU A 79 20.66 -3.85 -9.35
N ALA A 80 21.66 -3.08 -9.79
CA ALA A 80 22.23 -3.18 -11.14
C ALA A 80 22.76 -4.60 -11.46
N SER A 81 23.19 -5.34 -10.45
CA SER A 81 23.63 -6.74 -10.56
C SER A 81 22.51 -7.75 -10.83
N GLY A 82 21.23 -7.31 -10.86
CA GLY A 82 20.08 -8.20 -10.99
C GLY A 82 19.64 -8.87 -9.68
N ARG A 83 20.35 -8.60 -8.57
CA ARG A 83 19.96 -9.02 -7.22
C ARG A 83 18.95 -8.05 -6.61
N TYR A 84 18.29 -8.46 -5.53
CA TYR A 84 17.38 -7.62 -4.77
C TYR A 84 17.93 -7.36 -3.37
N GLU A 85 17.75 -6.13 -2.90
CA GLU A 85 17.94 -5.73 -1.51
C GLU A 85 16.56 -5.50 -0.89
N LEU A 86 16.37 -6.03 0.32
CA LEU A 86 15.15 -5.87 1.09
C LEU A 86 15.43 -4.98 2.30
N THR A 87 14.82 -3.81 2.35
CA THR A 87 14.86 -2.95 3.54
C THR A 87 13.57 -3.14 4.32
N ILE A 88 13.67 -3.58 5.57
CA ILE A 88 12.56 -3.58 6.53
C ILE A 88 12.90 -2.52 7.57
N ILE A 89 12.05 -1.50 7.70
CA ILE A 89 12.24 -0.47 8.72
C ILE A 89 11.50 -0.86 10.01
N PRO A 90 11.82 -0.24 11.16
CA PRO A 90 11.14 -0.54 12.41
C PRO A 90 9.62 -0.47 12.28
N ALA A 91 8.94 -1.27 13.09
CA ALA A 91 7.49 -1.21 13.19
C ALA A 91 7.05 0.24 13.49
N LEU A 92 5.93 0.66 12.88
CA LEU A 92 5.36 1.97 13.13
C LEU A 92 4.96 2.07 14.62
N SER A 93 5.59 3.00 15.34
CA SER A 93 5.20 3.33 16.72
C SER A 93 3.80 3.94 16.76
N ASP A 94 3.06 3.71 17.83
CA ASP A 94 1.73 4.33 18.04
C ASP A 94 0.76 4.12 16.87
N PHE A 95 0.87 2.96 16.21
CA PHE A 95 0.05 2.60 15.06
C PHE A 95 -0.78 1.34 15.36
N PRO A 96 -2.08 1.32 15.02
CA PRO A 96 -2.86 2.43 14.48
C PRO A 96 -3.22 3.47 15.56
N SER A 97 -3.27 4.75 15.19
CA SER A 97 -3.51 5.86 16.11
C SER A 97 -4.99 6.02 16.52
N GLY A 98 -5.90 5.40 15.77
CA GLY A 98 -7.34 5.61 15.89
C GLY A 98 -7.90 6.57 14.84
N ASP A 99 -7.04 7.30 14.11
CA ASP A 99 -7.39 8.07 12.93
C ASP A 99 -6.80 7.39 11.68
N ALA A 100 -7.67 6.78 10.88
CA ALA A 100 -7.25 6.02 9.70
C ALA A 100 -6.66 6.92 8.60
N GLU A 101 -7.05 8.19 8.51
CA GLU A 101 -6.49 9.12 7.52
C GLU A 101 -5.10 9.58 7.94
N ALA A 102 -4.90 9.92 9.21
CA ALA A 102 -3.59 10.27 9.76
C ALA A 102 -2.60 9.11 9.65
N ASP A 103 -3.04 7.90 10.00
CA ASP A 103 -2.28 6.65 9.84
C ASP A 103 -1.85 6.43 8.39
N THR A 104 -2.78 6.64 7.45
CA THR A 104 -2.52 6.45 6.02
C THR A 104 -1.58 7.53 5.47
N ARG A 105 -1.72 8.78 5.92
CA ARG A 105 -0.81 9.88 5.55
C ARG A 105 0.63 9.55 5.95
N ARG A 106 0.85 9.05 7.16
CA ARG A 106 2.18 8.61 7.61
C ARG A 106 2.75 7.49 6.74
N ILE A 107 1.93 6.51 6.35
CA ILE A 107 2.36 5.44 5.43
C ILE A 107 2.74 6.02 4.07
N VAL A 108 1.96 6.98 3.56
CA VAL A 108 2.23 7.66 2.29
C VAL A 108 3.54 8.45 2.35
N GLU A 109 3.80 9.21 3.41
CA GLU A 109 5.05 9.95 3.59
C GLU A 109 6.27 9.02 3.54
N ILE A 110 6.22 7.91 4.28
CA ILE A 110 7.27 6.88 4.26
C ILE A 110 7.43 6.30 2.85
N LEU A 111 6.32 6.02 2.16
CA LEU A 111 6.38 5.52 0.78
C LEU A 111 7.05 6.54 -0.15
N GLU A 112 6.69 7.82 -0.07
CA GLU A 112 7.29 8.87 -0.90
C GLU A 112 8.80 8.99 -0.64
N GLU A 113 9.24 8.95 0.62
CA GLU A 113 10.67 8.93 0.96
C GLU A 113 11.41 7.79 0.24
N ARG A 114 10.80 6.60 0.20
CA ARG A 114 11.42 5.42 -0.43
C ARG A 114 11.36 5.47 -1.94
N VAL A 115 10.27 5.98 -2.51
CA VAL A 115 10.14 6.22 -3.95
C VAL A 115 11.17 7.24 -4.42
N ARG A 116 11.48 8.29 -3.65
CA ARG A 116 12.54 9.26 -4.00
C ARG A 116 13.93 8.64 -4.14
N LEU A 117 14.21 7.52 -3.46
CA LEU A 117 15.51 6.85 -3.57
C LEU A 117 15.69 6.12 -4.91
N ASN A 118 14.61 5.60 -5.49
CA ASN A 118 14.61 4.84 -6.74
C ASN A 118 13.30 5.06 -7.51
N PRO A 119 13.05 6.30 -7.98
CA PRO A 119 11.78 6.63 -8.62
C PRO A 119 11.51 5.75 -9.84
N GLU A 120 12.53 5.36 -10.58
CA GLU A 120 12.44 4.48 -11.75
C GLU A 120 11.89 3.07 -11.43
N GLN A 121 11.95 2.63 -10.16
CA GLN A 121 11.50 1.30 -9.75
C GLN A 121 10.10 1.28 -9.14
N TYR A 122 9.49 2.44 -8.92
CA TYR A 122 8.09 2.49 -8.49
C TYR A 122 7.17 2.07 -9.64
N TYR A 123 6.04 1.45 -9.31
CA TYR A 123 5.10 0.90 -10.30
C TYR A 123 4.21 2.02 -10.91
N TRP A 124 4.82 2.96 -11.63
CA TRP A 124 4.15 4.13 -12.25
C TRP A 124 3.12 3.80 -13.33
N ILE A 125 3.10 2.55 -13.83
CA ILE A 125 2.08 2.08 -14.77
C ILE A 125 0.68 2.12 -14.11
N HIS A 126 0.60 1.95 -12.79
CA HIS A 126 -0.66 2.16 -12.09
C HIS A 126 -1.07 3.63 -12.13
N ARG A 127 -2.26 3.90 -12.65
CA ARG A 127 -2.89 5.24 -12.65
C ARG A 127 -3.24 5.67 -11.22
N LYS A 128 -2.26 6.19 -10.49
CA LYS A 128 -2.35 6.58 -9.07
C LYS A 128 -3.39 7.67 -8.81
N TYR A 129 -3.52 8.66 -9.70
CA TYR A 129 -4.34 9.86 -9.52
C TYR A 129 -5.76 9.74 -10.09
N LYS A 130 -6.27 8.51 -10.28
CA LYS A 130 -7.56 8.26 -10.92
C LYS A 130 -8.70 8.33 -9.91
N ASN A 131 -9.91 8.47 -10.43
CA ASN A 131 -11.16 8.30 -9.68
C ASN A 131 -11.31 9.25 -8.47
N LEU A 132 -10.81 10.48 -8.59
CA LEU A 132 -11.10 11.50 -7.60
C LEU A 132 -12.60 11.84 -7.60
N PRO A 133 -13.15 12.35 -6.48
CA PRO A 133 -14.54 12.78 -6.40
C PRO A 133 -14.90 13.89 -7.41
N ASP A 134 -16.19 14.02 -7.70
CA ASP A 134 -16.71 15.08 -8.57
C ASP A 134 -16.24 16.47 -8.10
N GLY A 135 -15.85 17.31 -9.06
CA GLY A 135 -15.30 18.65 -8.79
C GLY A 135 -13.79 18.70 -8.57
N MET A 136 -13.10 17.54 -8.52
CA MET A 136 -11.64 17.48 -8.58
C MET A 136 -11.12 17.24 -10.01
N PRO A 137 -9.85 17.57 -10.31
CA PRO A 137 -9.25 17.32 -11.62
C PRO A 137 -9.23 15.84 -12.00
N ASP A 138 -9.51 15.54 -13.26
CA ASP A 138 -9.16 14.24 -13.86
C ASP A 138 -7.81 14.35 -14.56
N TYR A 139 -6.75 13.90 -13.88
CA TYR A 139 -5.37 13.92 -14.38
C TYR A 139 -5.14 12.98 -15.58
N TYR A 140 -6.14 12.19 -15.97
CA TYR A 140 -6.07 11.25 -17.09
C TYR A 140 -7.13 11.51 -18.17
N ALA A 141 -7.80 12.66 -18.15
CA ALA A 141 -8.84 13.01 -19.13
C ALA A 141 -8.30 13.12 -20.56
N ASP A 142 -7.09 13.62 -20.72
CA ASP A 142 -6.42 13.77 -22.02
C ASP A 142 -5.04 13.11 -21.98
N LEU A 143 -5.00 11.80 -22.21
CA LEU A 143 -3.76 11.04 -22.29
C LEU A 143 -3.03 11.25 -23.61
N ASP A 144 -3.70 11.78 -24.64
CA ASP A 144 -3.12 11.99 -25.95
C ASP A 144 -2.34 13.31 -26.02
N ALA A 145 -2.63 14.29 -25.15
CA ALA A 145 -1.84 15.52 -24.99
C ALA A 145 -0.37 15.30 -24.61
N TRP A 146 0.01 14.10 -24.16
CA TRP A 146 1.38 13.76 -23.73
C TRP A 146 2.11 12.85 -24.73
N LYS A 147 1.48 12.51 -25.86
CA LYS A 147 2.11 11.78 -26.96
C LYS A 147 2.76 12.73 -27.94
#